data_AF-A0A5E7YIL5-F1
#
_entry.id   AF-A0A5E7YIL5-F1
#
_cell.length_a   1.000
_cell.length_b   1.000
_cell.length_c   1.000
_cell.angle_alpha   90.00
_cell.angle_beta   90.00
_cell.angle_gamma   90.00
#
_symmetry.space_group_name_H-M   'P 1'
#
loop_
_entity.id
_entity.type
_entity.pdbx_description
1 polymer ?
#
loop_
_entity_poly.entity_id
_entity_poly.type
_entity_poly.pdbx_seq_one_letter_code
_entity_poly.pdbx_strand_id
1 'polypeptide(L)'
;MYGIAGMKKIIVIGLLTAAFVVLYYLGGVFYAGSEFLLLPVMLLVLLAAVAGPITLLLSSYKFFKGQRLGNLLIWTNGLAIGAYVGYFATKPILKWDTDQRDTSGQIISKRLEDYKVANGHYPADLADLDEASLNEVLPAAYQVNRFSYFLNDKDYHLDIPIPITDRWHWDKSEKIWKYQ
;
A
#
# COMPACT_ATOMS: atom_id res chain seq x y z
N MET A 1 -41.03 -8.21 -8.59
CA MET A 1 -40.13 -8.75 -7.54
C MET A 1 -38.73 -9.09 -8.08
N TYR A 2 -37.96 -8.11 -8.61
CA TYR A 2 -36.57 -8.33 -9.09
C TYR A 2 -35.49 -7.61 -8.24
N GLY A 3 -35.87 -6.96 -7.13
CA GLY A 3 -34.94 -6.22 -6.27
C GLY A 3 -33.91 -7.10 -5.54
N ILE A 4 -34.28 -8.33 -5.18
CA ILE A 4 -33.42 -9.24 -4.40
C ILE A 4 -32.24 -9.77 -5.24
N ALA A 5 -32.49 -10.12 -6.52
CA ALA A 5 -31.43 -10.61 -7.40
C ALA A 5 -30.40 -9.53 -7.75
N GLY A 6 -30.84 -8.28 -7.92
CA GLY A 6 -29.95 -7.13 -8.13
C GLY A 6 -29.06 -6.86 -6.92
N MET A 7 -29.64 -6.86 -5.72
CA MET A 7 -28.87 -6.68 -4.47
C MET A 7 -27.83 -7.79 -4.26
N LYS A 8 -28.18 -9.05 -4.51
CA LYS A 8 -27.21 -10.16 -4.42
C LYS A 8 -26.00 -9.94 -5.32
N LYS A 9 -26.20 -9.47 -6.57
CA LYS A 9 -25.09 -9.16 -7.48
C LYS A 9 -24.22 -8.02 -6.98
N ILE A 10 -24.82 -6.95 -6.45
CA ILE A 10 -24.07 -5.82 -5.86
C ILE A 10 -23.17 -6.32 -4.74
N ILE A 11 -23.69 -7.17 -3.84
CA ILE A 11 -22.92 -7.73 -2.71
C ILE A 11 -21.76 -8.58 -3.22
N VAL A 12 -21.98 -9.49 -4.16
CA VAL A 12 -20.92 -10.36 -4.71
C VAL A 12 -19.82 -9.53 -5.38
N ILE A 13 -20.20 -8.57 -6.23
CA ILE A 13 -19.24 -7.67 -6.89
C ILE A 13 -18.47 -6.86 -5.83
N GLY A 14 -19.17 -6.35 -4.81
CA GLY A 14 -18.56 -5.61 -3.72
C GLY A 14 -17.54 -6.41 -2.92
N LEU A 15 -17.86 -7.66 -2.56
CA LEU A 15 -16.94 -8.54 -1.84
C LEU A 15 -15.69 -8.87 -2.66
N LEU A 16 -15.88 -9.23 -3.94
CA LEU A 16 -14.76 -9.49 -4.85
C LEU A 16 -13.87 -8.26 -5.00
N THR A 17 -14.47 -7.09 -5.20
CA THR A 17 -13.74 -5.83 -5.36
C THR A 17 -12.99 -5.45 -4.08
N ALA A 18 -13.60 -5.63 -2.91
CA ALA A 18 -12.94 -5.38 -1.64
C ALA A 18 -11.72 -6.31 -1.45
N ALA A 19 -11.85 -7.59 -1.80
CA ALA A 19 -10.74 -8.53 -1.77
C ALA A 19 -9.63 -8.12 -2.74
N PHE A 20 -9.96 -7.71 -3.97
CA PHE A 20 -8.97 -7.20 -4.93
C PHE A 20 -8.24 -5.96 -4.44
N VAL A 21 -8.95 -5.01 -3.83
CA VAL A 21 -8.33 -3.82 -3.23
C VAL A 21 -7.36 -4.23 -2.13
N VAL A 22 -7.74 -5.12 -1.22
CA VAL A 22 -6.85 -5.60 -0.16
C VAL A 22 -5.63 -6.32 -0.72
N LEU A 23 -5.83 -7.22 -1.70
CA LEU A 23 -4.75 -7.96 -2.36
C LEU A 23 -3.79 -7.05 -3.13
N TYR A 24 -4.30 -5.98 -3.77
CA TYR A 24 -3.48 -4.99 -4.44
C TYR A 24 -2.46 -4.36 -3.48
N TYR A 25 -2.93 -3.91 -2.31
CA TYR A 25 -2.04 -3.30 -1.31
C TYR A 25 -1.10 -4.31 -0.67
N LEU A 26 -1.58 -5.51 -0.31
CA LEU A 26 -0.71 -6.56 0.25
C LEU A 26 0.36 -7.01 -0.75
N GLY A 27 0.00 -7.14 -2.03
CA GLY A 27 0.92 -7.49 -3.10
C GLY A 27 2.08 -6.52 -3.16
N GLY A 28 1.82 -5.21 -3.14
CA GLY A 28 2.88 -4.20 -3.14
C GLY A 28 3.78 -4.23 -1.90
N VAL A 29 3.21 -4.54 -0.74
CA VAL A 29 3.98 -4.64 0.51
C VAL A 29 4.98 -5.79 0.46
N PHE A 30 4.59 -6.98 -0.02
CA PHE A 30 5.47 -8.16 -0.02
C PHE A 30 6.26 -8.35 -1.31
N TYR A 31 5.71 -7.90 -2.44
CA TYR A 31 6.25 -8.09 -3.78
C TYR A 31 6.13 -6.79 -4.56
N ALA A 32 7.08 -5.88 -4.31
CA ALA A 32 7.15 -4.61 -5.04
C ALA A 32 7.15 -4.86 -6.56
N GLY A 33 6.26 -4.17 -7.28
CA GLY A 33 6.06 -4.28 -8.72
C GLY A 33 4.87 -5.16 -9.10
N SER A 34 4.34 -5.96 -8.17
CA SER A 34 3.12 -6.75 -8.42
C SER A 34 1.86 -5.89 -8.56
N GLU A 35 1.87 -4.64 -8.08
CA GLU A 35 0.79 -3.67 -8.22
C GLU A 35 0.44 -3.43 -9.69
N PHE A 36 1.42 -3.52 -10.61
CA PHE A 36 1.20 -3.30 -12.04
C PHE A 36 0.31 -4.35 -12.68
N LEU A 37 0.30 -5.58 -12.15
CA LEU A 37 -0.56 -6.65 -12.67
C LEU A 37 -2.04 -6.33 -12.49
N LEU A 38 -2.36 -5.54 -11.47
CA LEU A 38 -3.74 -5.21 -11.09
C LEU A 38 -4.10 -3.76 -11.41
N LEU A 39 -3.16 -2.95 -11.92
CA LEU A 39 -3.36 -1.53 -12.19
C LEU A 39 -4.56 -1.24 -13.14
N PRO A 40 -4.77 -1.97 -14.25
CA PRO A 40 -5.95 -1.75 -15.09
C PRO A 40 -7.27 -2.00 -14.36
N VAL A 41 -7.31 -3.02 -13.50
CA VAL A 41 -8.48 -3.33 -12.67
C VAL A 41 -8.71 -2.23 -11.64
N MET A 42 -7.64 -1.76 -10.99
CA MET A 42 -7.72 -0.69 -10.00
C MET A 42 -8.18 0.64 -10.59
N LEU A 43 -7.84 0.95 -11.84
CA LEU A 43 -8.37 2.12 -12.55
C LEU A 43 -9.90 2.05 -12.71
N LEU A 44 -10.45 0.88 -13.07
CA LEU A 44 -11.89 0.69 -13.17
C LEU A 44 -12.58 0.81 -11.80
N VAL A 45 -11.96 0.26 -10.75
CA VAL A 45 -12.43 0.38 -9.37
C VAL A 45 -12.43 1.84 -8.93
N LEU A 46 -11.39 2.61 -9.25
CA LEU A 46 -11.30 4.04 -8.94
C LEU A 46 -12.40 4.85 -9.63
N LEU A 47 -12.61 4.64 -10.93
CA LEU A 47 -13.68 5.31 -11.68
C LEU A 47 -15.05 5.00 -11.07
N ALA A 48 -15.29 3.75 -10.69
CA ALA A 48 -16.52 3.37 -10.02
C ALA A 48 -16.65 3.99 -8.62
N ALA A 49 -15.56 4.06 -7.85
CA ALA A 49 -15.55 4.69 -6.53
C ALA A 49 -15.85 6.20 -6.61
N VAL A 50 -15.37 6.90 -7.65
CA VAL A 50 -15.68 8.32 -7.89
C VAL A 50 -17.15 8.50 -8.30
N ALA A 51 -17.67 7.63 -9.18
CA ALA A 51 -19.08 7.65 -9.59
C ALA A 51 -20.05 7.20 -8.47
N GLY A 52 -19.52 6.46 -7.49
CA GLY A 52 -20.24 5.77 -6.41
C GLY A 52 -21.29 6.62 -5.68
N PRO A 53 -20.98 7.85 -5.21
CA PRO A 53 -21.97 8.65 -4.46
C PRO A 53 -23.22 8.94 -5.30
N ILE A 54 -23.05 9.23 -6.59
CA ILE A 54 -24.16 9.52 -7.51
C ILE A 54 -24.94 8.23 -7.83
N THR A 55 -24.25 7.14 -8.14
CA THR A 55 -24.91 5.89 -8.56
C THR A 55 -25.59 5.17 -7.38
N LEU A 56 -25.07 5.30 -6.16
CA LEU A 56 -25.72 4.82 -4.95
C LEU A 56 -27.01 5.60 -4.67
N LEU A 57 -26.98 6.93 -4.74
CA LEU A 57 -28.18 7.77 -4.60
C LEU A 57 -29.25 7.43 -5.64
N LEU A 58 -28.84 7.29 -6.92
CA LEU A 58 -29.76 6.92 -8.00
C LEU A 58 -30.37 5.54 -7.79
N SER A 59 -29.58 4.56 -7.32
CA SER A 59 -30.09 3.22 -7.00
C SER A 59 -31.06 3.22 -5.83
N SER A 60 -30.76 3.97 -4.77
CA SER A 60 -31.67 4.13 -3.63
C SER A 60 -33.00 4.72 -4.09
N TYR A 61 -32.97 5.79 -4.88
CA TYR A 61 -34.18 6.39 -5.45
C TYR A 61 -34.99 5.39 -6.28
N LYS A 62 -34.34 4.66 -7.21
CA LYS A 62 -35.00 3.66 -8.04
C LYS A 62 -35.60 2.52 -7.22
N PHE A 63 -34.90 2.08 -6.16
CA PHE A 63 -35.38 1.06 -5.25
C PHE A 63 -36.65 1.50 -4.51
N PHE A 64 -36.67 2.71 -3.94
CA PHE A 64 -37.88 3.27 -3.29
C PHE A 64 -39.05 3.47 -4.25
N LYS A 65 -38.78 3.72 -5.54
CA LYS A 65 -39.81 3.79 -6.59
C LYS A 65 -40.22 2.44 -7.16
N GLY A 66 -39.70 1.32 -6.64
CA GLY A 66 -39.98 -0.03 -7.14
C GLY A 66 -39.45 -0.30 -8.55
N GLN A 67 -38.54 0.55 -9.06
CA GLN A 67 -37.98 0.45 -10.39
C GLN A 67 -36.84 -0.57 -10.44
N ARG A 68 -36.67 -1.20 -11.60
CA ARG A 68 -35.59 -2.18 -11.82
C ARG A 68 -34.26 -1.45 -12.02
N LEU A 69 -33.20 -1.91 -11.35
CA LEU A 69 -31.85 -1.41 -11.56
C LEU A 69 -31.29 -2.00 -12.87
N GLY A 70 -30.66 -1.15 -13.68
CA GLY A 70 -29.93 -1.58 -14.87
C GLY A 70 -28.59 -2.25 -14.50
N ASN A 71 -28.07 -3.10 -15.39
CA ASN A 71 -26.81 -3.81 -15.16
C ASN A 71 -25.64 -2.87 -14.86
N LEU A 72 -25.52 -1.76 -15.59
CA LEU A 72 -24.47 -0.76 -15.37
C LEU A 72 -24.48 -0.24 -13.93
N LEU A 73 -25.67 0.12 -13.44
CA LEU A 73 -25.86 0.67 -12.10
C LEU A 73 -25.54 -0.37 -11.00
N ILE A 74 -25.85 -1.64 -11.25
CA ILE A 74 -25.49 -2.77 -10.37
C ILE A 74 -23.96 -2.92 -10.30
N TRP A 75 -23.28 -2.92 -11.45
CA TRP A 75 -21.82 -3.04 -11.51
C TRP A 75 -21.13 -1.86 -10.82
N THR A 76 -21.48 -0.63 -11.18
CA THR A 76 -20.85 0.56 -10.58
C THR A 76 -21.06 0.62 -9.08
N ASN A 77 -22.26 0.29 -8.58
CA ASN A 77 -22.51 0.26 -7.14
C ASN A 77 -21.76 -0.86 -6.43
N GLY A 78 -21.69 -2.06 -7.02
CA GLY A 78 -20.90 -3.16 -6.47
C GLY A 78 -19.42 -2.78 -6.36
N LEU A 79 -18.83 -2.27 -7.46
CA LEU A 79 -17.45 -1.82 -7.49
C LEU A 79 -17.19 -0.70 -6.47
N ALA A 80 -18.07 0.30 -6.39
CA ALA A 80 -17.92 1.43 -5.46
C ALA A 80 -17.99 0.99 -3.99
N ILE A 81 -18.98 0.17 -3.62
CA ILE A 81 -19.12 -0.37 -2.26
C ILE A 81 -17.87 -1.19 -1.92
N GLY A 82 -17.44 -2.07 -2.82
CA GLY A 82 -16.24 -2.87 -2.61
C GLY A 82 -14.98 -2.03 -2.49
N ALA A 83 -14.83 -0.96 -3.27
CA ALA A 83 -13.72 -0.02 -3.17
C ALA A 83 -13.67 0.64 -1.78
N TYR A 84 -14.82 1.14 -1.28
CA TYR A 84 -14.88 1.77 0.03
C TYR A 84 -14.59 0.78 1.16
N VAL A 85 -15.23 -0.39 1.13
CA VAL A 85 -15.00 -1.44 2.13
C VAL A 85 -13.55 -1.91 2.10
N GLY A 86 -13.01 -2.17 0.92
CA GLY A 86 -11.62 -2.54 0.71
C GLY A 86 -10.67 -1.47 1.26
N TYR A 87 -10.93 -0.20 0.97
CA TYR A 87 -10.13 0.90 1.52
C TYR A 87 -10.12 0.93 3.05
N PHE A 88 -11.28 0.79 3.69
CA PHE A 88 -11.34 0.69 5.16
C PHE A 88 -10.58 -0.52 5.70
N ALA A 89 -10.67 -1.67 5.03
CA ALA A 89 -9.93 -2.88 5.40
C ALA A 89 -8.41 -2.73 5.19
N THR A 90 -7.96 -1.89 4.26
CA THR A 90 -6.53 -1.64 4.01
C THR A 90 -5.88 -0.69 5.01
N LYS A 91 -6.63 0.18 5.71
CA LYS A 91 -6.07 1.09 6.71
C LYS A 91 -5.15 0.44 7.75
N PRO A 92 -5.55 -0.66 8.43
CA PRO A 92 -4.65 -1.32 9.38
C PRO A 92 -3.40 -1.91 8.70
N ILE A 93 -3.52 -2.38 7.46
CA ILE A 93 -2.39 -2.92 6.68
C ILE A 93 -1.39 -1.81 6.36
N LEU A 94 -1.86 -0.66 5.88
CA LEU A 94 -1.02 0.51 5.58
C LEU A 94 -0.33 1.06 6.83
N LYS A 95 -1.03 1.06 7.96
CA LYS A 95 -0.44 1.45 9.24
C LYS A 95 0.65 0.47 9.66
N TRP A 96 0.34 -0.83 9.67
CA TRP A 96 1.31 -1.86 10.00
C TRP A 96 2.56 -1.76 9.10
N ASP A 97 2.36 -1.62 7.79
CA ASP A 97 3.44 -1.46 6.81
C ASP A 97 4.32 -0.23 7.08
N THR A 98 3.70 0.90 7.41
CA THR A 98 4.43 2.12 7.81
C THR A 98 5.23 1.90 9.09
N ASP A 99 4.62 1.30 10.12
CA ASP A 99 5.29 1.00 11.38
C ASP A 99 6.50 0.06 11.16
N GLN A 100 6.38 -0.94 10.28
CA GLN A 100 7.49 -1.83 9.91
C GLN A 100 8.61 -1.09 9.18
N ARG A 101 8.27 -0.24 8.20
CA ARG A 101 9.26 0.61 7.49
C ARG A 101 10.02 1.48 8.47
N ASP A 102 9.31 2.27 9.27
CA ASP A 102 9.91 3.24 10.19
C ASP A 102 10.80 2.52 11.21
N THR A 103 10.36 1.39 11.75
CA THR A 103 11.17 0.56 12.66
C THR A 103 12.47 0.11 11.98
N SER A 104 12.39 -0.35 10.73
CA SER A 104 13.57 -0.80 9.97
C SER A 104 14.55 0.35 9.71
N GLY A 105 14.04 1.51 9.33
CA GLY A 105 14.84 2.73 9.15
C GLY A 105 15.58 3.14 10.43
N GLN A 106 14.91 3.07 11.58
CA GLN A 106 15.53 3.36 12.88
C GLN A 106 16.62 2.35 13.27
N ILE A 107 16.39 1.06 13.04
CA ILE A 107 17.37 0.01 13.34
C ILE A 107 18.64 0.19 12.49
N ILE A 108 18.48 0.35 11.17
CA ILE A 108 19.61 0.53 10.24
C ILE A 108 20.34 1.84 10.54
N SER A 109 19.60 2.94 10.73
CA SER A 109 20.16 4.25 11.08
C SER A 109 21.01 4.18 12.35
N LYS A 110 20.51 3.51 13.40
CA LYS A 110 21.27 3.35 14.63
C LYS A 110 22.58 2.58 14.41
N ARG A 111 22.54 1.49 13.64
CA ARG A 111 23.74 0.69 13.34
C ARG A 111 24.77 1.47 12.51
N LEU A 112 24.31 2.30 11.57
CA LEU A 112 25.17 3.21 10.81
C LEU A 112 25.87 4.24 11.71
N GLU A 113 25.14 4.83 12.65
CA GLU A 113 25.72 5.77 13.62
C GLU A 113 26.69 5.07 14.58
N ASP A 114 26.34 3.89 15.10
CA ASP A 114 27.22 3.10 15.97
C ASP A 114 28.54 2.74 15.24
N TYR A 115 28.46 2.35 13.96
CA TYR A 115 29.63 2.09 13.13
C TYR A 115 30.51 3.33 12.96
N LYS A 116 29.90 4.49 12.68
CA LYS A 116 30.62 5.77 12.53
C LYS A 116 31.29 6.20 13.82
N VAL A 117 30.65 6.02 14.97
CA VAL A 117 31.27 6.31 16.28
C VAL A 117 32.50 5.42 16.50
N ALA A 118 32.43 4.14 16.12
CA ALA A 118 33.54 3.21 16.29
C ALA A 118 34.71 3.43 15.32
N ASN A 119 34.43 3.76 14.06
CA ASN A 119 35.43 3.81 12.98
C ASN A 119 35.78 5.23 12.50
N GLY A 120 35.04 6.25 12.93
CA GLY A 120 35.22 7.65 12.51
C GLY A 120 34.59 7.99 11.16
N HIS A 121 34.05 7.01 10.42
CA HIS A 121 33.39 7.18 9.13
C HIS A 121 32.20 6.22 9.00
N TYR A 122 31.24 6.55 8.12
CA TYR A 122 30.17 5.61 7.75
C TYR A 122 30.73 4.44 6.90
N PRO A 123 30.09 3.27 6.90
CA PRO A 123 30.51 2.14 6.07
C PRO A 123 30.35 2.46 4.58
N ALA A 124 31.09 1.78 3.70
CA ALA A 124 30.97 1.99 2.26
C ALA A 124 29.70 1.33 1.70
N ASP A 125 29.28 0.20 2.30
CA ASP A 125 28.08 -0.55 1.94
C ASP A 125 27.30 -0.97 3.21
N LEU A 126 25.99 -1.21 3.10
CA LEU A 126 25.21 -1.81 4.19
C LEU A 126 25.67 -3.22 4.54
N ALA A 127 26.25 -3.96 3.60
CA ALA A 127 26.84 -5.27 3.84
C ALA A 127 27.97 -5.24 4.90
N ASP A 128 28.64 -4.08 5.06
CA ASP A 128 29.68 -3.89 6.08
C ASP A 128 29.11 -3.83 7.52
N LEU A 129 27.79 -3.71 7.69
CA LEU A 129 27.11 -3.64 8.99
C LEU A 129 26.75 -5.02 9.57
N ASP A 130 27.33 -6.10 9.03
CA ASP A 130 26.94 -7.49 9.33
C ASP A 130 25.46 -7.74 8.97
N GLU A 131 25.23 -7.95 7.67
CA GLU A 131 23.90 -8.17 7.09
C GLU A 131 23.12 -9.30 7.77
N ALA A 132 23.80 -10.37 8.20
CA ALA A 132 23.15 -11.50 8.87
C ALA A 132 22.53 -11.06 10.20
N SER A 133 23.32 -10.36 11.03
CA SER A 133 22.85 -9.81 12.31
C SER A 133 21.74 -8.77 12.15
N LEU A 134 21.77 -7.97 11.07
CA LEU A 134 20.70 -7.02 10.76
C LEU A 134 19.41 -7.75 10.38
N ASN A 135 19.47 -8.74 9.50
CA ASN A 135 18.30 -9.46 9.03
C ASN A 135 17.61 -10.31 10.12
N GLU A 136 18.30 -10.64 11.21
CA GLU A 136 17.70 -11.29 12.40
C GLU A 136 16.76 -10.38 13.20
N VAL A 137 17.03 -9.07 13.21
CA VAL A 137 16.25 -8.08 13.98
C VAL A 137 15.29 -7.27 13.12
N LEU A 138 15.50 -7.25 11.80
CA LEU A 138 14.65 -6.54 10.87
C LEU A 138 13.34 -7.30 10.60
N PRO A 139 12.23 -6.59 10.36
CA PRO A 139 11.00 -7.17 9.84
C PRO A 139 11.25 -8.02 8.59
N ALA A 140 10.57 -9.16 8.46
CA ALA A 140 10.72 -10.05 7.31
C ALA A 140 10.42 -9.38 5.96
N ALA A 141 9.50 -8.41 5.93
CA ALA A 141 9.21 -7.64 4.72
C ALA A 141 10.32 -6.62 4.39
N TYR A 142 11.14 -6.21 5.35
CA TYR A 142 12.11 -5.12 5.23
C TYR A 142 13.51 -5.58 5.63
N GLN A 143 13.99 -6.63 4.96
CA GLN A 143 15.38 -7.08 5.05
C GLN A 143 16.34 -6.10 4.36
N VAL A 144 17.63 -6.20 4.66
CA VAL A 144 18.69 -5.27 4.20
C VAL A 144 18.66 -5.06 2.68
N ASN A 145 18.45 -6.14 1.91
CA ASN A 145 18.38 -6.10 0.45
C ASN A 145 17.25 -5.23 -0.14
N ARG A 146 16.27 -4.83 0.69
CA ARG A 146 15.18 -3.94 0.28
C ARG A 146 15.59 -2.46 0.30
N PHE A 147 16.74 -2.13 0.89
CA PHE A 147 17.22 -0.77 1.01
C PHE A 147 18.32 -0.49 -0.02
N SER A 148 18.28 0.72 -0.56
CA SER A 148 19.39 1.32 -1.28
C SER A 148 20.12 2.28 -0.35
N TYR A 149 21.44 2.18 -0.34
CA TYR A 149 22.31 2.99 0.49
C TYR A 149 23.31 3.72 -0.39
N PHE A 150 23.52 5.01 -0.11
CA PHE A 150 24.62 5.74 -0.71
C PHE A 150 25.14 6.82 0.21
N LEU A 151 26.43 7.11 0.05
CA LEU A 151 27.14 8.14 0.77
C LEU A 151 27.21 9.42 -0.04
N ASN A 152 27.11 10.55 0.66
CA ASN A 152 27.69 11.81 0.22
C ASN A 152 28.83 12.21 1.16
N ASP A 153 29.55 13.30 0.85
CA ASP A 153 30.79 13.72 1.51
C ASP A 153 30.77 13.75 3.05
N LYS A 154 29.60 13.82 3.70
CA LYS A 154 29.49 13.83 5.17
C LYS A 154 28.31 13.05 5.75
N ASP A 155 27.49 12.46 4.90
CA ASP A 155 26.19 11.95 5.29
C ASP A 155 25.78 10.73 4.49
N TYR A 156 24.85 9.95 5.04
CA TYR A 156 24.29 8.80 4.36
C TYR A 156 22.83 9.04 3.95
N HIS A 157 22.45 8.38 2.87
CA HIS A 157 21.09 8.29 2.37
C HIS A 157 20.66 6.85 2.39
N LEU A 158 19.43 6.62 2.85
CA LEU A 158 18.81 5.32 2.91
C LEU A 158 17.45 5.43 2.24
N ASP A 159 17.26 4.66 1.18
CA ASP A 159 16.08 4.69 0.33
C ASP A 159 15.45 3.28 0.26
N ILE A 160 14.12 3.21 0.10
CA ILE A 160 13.44 2.00 -0.37
C ILE A 160 12.94 2.30 -1.79
N PRO A 161 13.44 1.61 -2.82
CA PRO A 161 12.99 1.83 -4.19
C PRO A 161 11.53 1.43 -4.34
N ILE A 162 10.75 2.29 -4.99
CA ILE A 162 9.39 1.99 -5.44
C ILE A 162 9.47 1.75 -6.95
N PRO A 163 8.77 0.75 -7.48
CA PRO A 163 8.82 0.47 -8.91
C PRO A 163 8.43 1.69 -9.77
N ILE A 164 9.15 1.90 -10.88
CA ILE A 164 9.10 3.04 -11.84
C ILE A 164 10.10 4.15 -11.54
N THR A 165 9.80 5.12 -10.67
CA THR A 165 10.64 6.31 -10.49
C THR A 165 10.73 6.84 -9.08
N ASP A 166 9.91 6.32 -8.17
CA ASP A 166 9.69 6.96 -6.89
C ASP A 166 10.45 6.19 -5.80
N ARG A 167 10.64 6.83 -4.66
CA ARG A 167 11.34 6.21 -3.55
C ARG A 167 10.80 6.69 -2.23
N TRP A 168 10.86 5.81 -1.25
CA TRP A 168 10.78 6.24 0.14
C TRP A 168 12.19 6.62 0.58
N HIS A 169 12.37 7.84 1.06
CA HIS A 169 13.61 8.32 1.63
C HIS A 169 13.51 8.37 3.16
N TRP A 170 14.55 7.91 3.85
CA TRP A 170 14.60 7.94 5.31
C TRP A 170 14.90 9.35 5.82
N ASP A 171 13.91 9.99 6.47
CA ASP A 171 14.13 11.24 7.17
C ASP A 171 14.67 10.97 8.58
N LYS A 172 15.96 11.22 8.78
CA LYS A 172 16.66 11.01 10.05
C LYS A 172 16.13 11.88 11.19
N SER A 173 15.64 13.09 10.87
CA SER A 173 15.19 14.07 11.87
C SER A 173 13.81 13.71 12.42
N GLU A 174 12.90 13.34 11.52
CA GLU A 174 11.53 12.97 11.87
C GLU A 174 11.38 11.48 12.21
N LYS A 175 12.39 10.66 11.88
CA LYS A 175 12.43 9.20 12.05
C LYS A 175 11.27 8.50 11.34
N ILE A 176 10.96 8.98 10.14
CA ILE A 176 9.92 8.43 9.27
C ILE A 176 10.42 8.29 7.84
N TRP A 177 9.78 7.42 7.07
CA TRP A 177 9.95 7.36 5.63
C TRP A 177 9.08 8.40 4.92
N LYS A 178 9.70 9.25 4.08
CA LYS A 178 9.01 10.24 3.26
C LYS A 178 9.02 9.82 1.80
N TYR A 179 7.89 10.00 1.14
CA TYR A 179 7.78 9.79 -0.31
C TYR A 179 8.51 10.92 -1.05
N GLN A 180 9.35 10.57 -2.03
CA GLN A 180 10.09 11.49 -2.89
C GLN A 180 9.88 11.17 -4.36
#